data_AF-A0A520KDQ2-F1
#
_entry.id   AF-A0A520KDQ2-F1
#
_cell.length_a   1.000
_cell.length_b   1.000
_cell.length_c   1.000
_cell.angle_alpha   90.00
_cell.angle_beta   90.00
_cell.angle_gamma   90.00
#
_symmetry.space_group_name_H-M   'P 1'
#
loop_
_entity.id
_entity.type
_entity.pdbx_description
1 polymer ?
#
loop_
_entity_poly.entity_id
_entity_poly.type
_entity_poly.pdbx_seq_one_letter_code
_entity_poly.pdbx_strand_id
1 'polypeptide(L)'
;MKIGNDMMKIGFLPCQGTCNVGVMTSKIAMGFAEKGVGDMVCPLGIPLGLEGILKKAKTNDRFIALNGCTLKCASKTLDSADLREYQEVVLTSDFGIEKNKNYHEENGMERVAKHVSQMLSEMLEKDVESPIFPSEQEKQERSGTMDEELMEKIKTLSNDEKEEVIRIILPEACKDMQQMKRMMMPICMDMMQKGNTTMDEMMGMMMKMSKEMRESQKKPPHNGCGCGCC
;
A
#
# COMPACT_ATOMS: atom_id res chain seq x y z
N MET A 1 11.37 30.42 -27.50
CA MET A 1 9.93 30.14 -27.37
C MET A 1 9.78 28.70 -26.92
N LYS A 2 9.59 28.45 -25.62
CA LYS A 2 9.36 27.08 -25.13
C LYS A 2 7.90 26.75 -25.46
N ILE A 3 7.68 26.07 -26.57
CA ILE A 3 6.41 25.38 -26.84
C ILE A 3 6.53 24.06 -26.09
N GLY A 4 6.24 24.10 -24.79
CA GLY A 4 6.12 22.91 -23.95
C GLY A 4 4.64 22.62 -23.80
N ASN A 5 4.23 21.42 -24.19
CA ASN A 5 2.91 20.90 -23.89
C ASN A 5 2.89 20.62 -22.37
N ASP A 6 2.70 21.65 -21.53
CA ASP A 6 2.61 21.48 -20.08
C ASP A 6 1.29 20.77 -19.79
N MET A 7 1.38 19.44 -19.71
CA MET A 7 0.30 18.59 -19.22
C MET A 7 -0.07 19.04 -17.81
N MET A 8 -1.36 19.33 -17.61
CA MET A 8 -1.92 19.66 -16.29
C MET A 8 -1.53 18.61 -15.25
N LYS A 9 -0.90 19.05 -14.16
CA LYS A 9 -0.49 18.22 -13.02
C LYS A 9 -1.52 18.25 -11.92
N ILE A 10 -1.90 17.06 -11.45
CA ILE A 10 -2.89 16.88 -10.38
C ILE A 10 -2.19 16.51 -9.08
N GLY A 11 -2.48 17.24 -8.01
CA GLY A 11 -2.10 16.87 -6.65
C GLY A 11 -3.24 16.18 -5.90
N PHE A 12 -3.05 14.96 -5.43
CA PHE A 12 -4.00 14.28 -4.56
C PHE A 12 -3.69 14.58 -3.09
N LEU A 13 -4.67 15.12 -2.37
CA LEU A 13 -4.56 15.36 -0.94
C LEU A 13 -5.61 14.52 -0.18
N PRO A 14 -5.23 13.35 0.37
CA PRO A 14 -6.12 12.56 1.20
C PRO A 14 -6.21 13.10 2.63
N CYS A 15 -7.39 12.91 3.23
CA CYS A 15 -7.59 13.11 4.65
C CYS A 15 -6.94 11.95 5.44
N GLN A 16 -5.80 12.23 6.09
CA GLN A 16 -5.12 11.29 7.00
C GLN A 16 -5.80 11.23 8.38
N GLY A 17 -7.08 10.82 8.40
CA GLY A 17 -7.86 10.61 9.61
C GLY A 17 -7.70 9.21 10.21
N THR A 18 -8.04 9.06 11.50
CA THR A 18 -7.98 7.80 12.26
C THR A 18 -9.29 7.00 12.19
N CYS A 19 -9.82 6.76 10.98
CA CYS A 19 -11.05 5.99 10.76
C CYS A 19 -11.06 5.33 9.37
N ASN A 20 -12.01 4.41 9.12
CA ASN A 20 -12.17 3.70 7.85
C ASN A 20 -12.16 4.66 6.63
N VAL A 21 -12.97 5.72 6.66
CA VAL A 21 -13.07 6.69 5.55
C VAL A 21 -11.76 7.48 5.33
N GLY A 22 -10.96 7.70 6.38
CA GLY A 22 -9.63 8.29 6.24
C GLY A 22 -8.67 7.35 5.51
N VAL A 23 -8.66 6.07 5.91
CA VAL A 23 -7.86 5.02 5.24
C VAL A 23 -8.27 4.86 3.77
N MET A 24 -9.58 4.86 3.47
CA MET A 24 -10.09 4.81 2.09
C MET A 24 -9.56 5.98 1.25
N THR A 25 -9.60 7.22 1.76
CA THR A 25 -9.11 8.38 0.99
C THR A 25 -7.64 8.24 0.62
N SER A 26 -6.81 7.75 1.55
CA SER A 26 -5.39 7.48 1.29
C SER A 26 -5.20 6.40 0.24
N LYS A 27 -5.95 5.28 0.33
CA LYS A 27 -5.89 4.20 -0.66
C LYS A 27 -6.28 4.66 -2.06
N ILE A 28 -7.33 5.46 -2.17
CA ILE A 28 -7.78 6.04 -3.44
C ILE A 28 -6.70 6.95 -4.03
N ALA A 29 -6.16 7.88 -3.23
CA ALA A 29 -5.10 8.78 -3.67
C ALA A 29 -3.86 8.02 -4.17
N MET A 30 -3.41 7.02 -3.40
CA MET A 30 -2.28 6.18 -3.78
C MET A 30 -2.55 5.41 -5.08
N GLY A 31 -3.74 4.83 -5.26
CA GLY A 31 -4.07 4.11 -6.48
C GLY A 31 -3.98 4.97 -7.75
N PHE A 32 -4.41 6.24 -7.67
CA PHE A 32 -4.25 7.17 -8.79
C PHE A 32 -2.79 7.61 -8.99
N ALA A 33 -2.05 7.82 -7.90
CA ALA A 33 -0.64 8.20 -7.98
C ALA A 33 0.24 7.07 -8.55
N GLU A 34 0.00 5.82 -8.16
CA GLU A 34 0.69 4.63 -8.69
C GLU A 34 0.45 4.45 -10.20
N LYS A 35 -0.73 4.84 -10.69
CA LYS A 35 -1.06 4.88 -12.12
C LYS A 35 -0.45 6.10 -12.85
N GLY A 36 0.27 6.97 -12.16
CA GLY A 36 0.88 8.17 -12.74
C GLY A 36 -0.12 9.26 -13.14
N VAL A 37 -1.34 9.24 -12.57
CA VAL A 37 -2.37 10.25 -12.87
C VAL A 37 -2.08 11.59 -12.19
N GLY A 38 -1.34 11.57 -11.08
CA GLY A 38 -0.94 12.76 -10.33
C GLY A 38 -0.04 12.43 -9.16
N ASP A 39 0.35 13.46 -8.41
CA ASP A 39 1.28 13.36 -7.30
C ASP A 39 0.55 13.33 -5.95
N MET A 40 1.09 12.55 -5.01
CA MET A 40 0.68 12.65 -3.61
C MET A 40 1.15 13.97 -3.00
N VAL A 41 0.24 14.72 -2.39
CA VAL A 41 0.53 15.92 -1.61
C VAL A 41 0.52 15.56 -0.14
N CYS A 42 1.51 16.04 0.63
CA CYS A 42 1.65 15.70 2.04
C CYS A 42 0.65 16.50 2.91
N PRO A 43 -0.36 15.87 3.54
CA PRO A 43 -1.39 16.60 4.29
C PRO A 43 -0.91 17.19 5.60
N LEU A 44 0.18 16.67 6.19
CA LEU A 44 0.78 17.25 7.38
C LEU A 44 1.77 18.36 7.06
N GLY A 45 2.52 18.26 5.96
CA GLY A 45 3.57 19.21 5.64
C GLY A 45 3.04 20.58 5.18
N ILE A 46 1.87 20.61 4.54
CA ILE A 46 1.21 21.84 4.11
C ILE A 46 0.84 22.75 5.30
N PRO A 47 0.03 22.32 6.29
CA PRO A 47 -0.37 23.20 7.39
C PRO A 47 0.79 23.53 8.33
N LEU A 48 1.86 22.72 8.35
CA LEU A 48 3.09 23.01 9.09
C LEU A 48 3.98 24.04 8.38
N GLY A 49 3.63 24.50 7.18
CA GLY A 49 4.40 25.49 6.45
C GLY A 49 5.77 25.00 5.98
N LEU A 50 5.97 23.68 5.82
CA LEU A 50 7.27 23.12 5.44
C LEU A 50 7.60 23.56 4.00
N GLU A 51 8.59 24.44 3.84
CA GLU A 51 8.88 25.09 2.56
C GLU A 51 9.08 24.13 1.40
N GLY A 52 9.81 23.03 1.62
CA GLY A 52 10.05 22.01 0.59
C GLY A 52 8.76 21.33 0.13
N ILE A 53 7.85 21.06 1.08
CA ILE A 53 6.53 20.48 0.79
C ILE A 53 5.65 21.48 0.06
N LEU A 54 5.62 22.75 0.49
CA LEU A 54 4.84 23.80 -0.17
C LEU A 54 5.33 24.05 -1.60
N LYS A 55 6.65 24.14 -1.81
CA LYS A 55 7.24 24.29 -3.15
C LYS A 55 6.85 23.12 -4.06
N LYS A 56 6.92 21.89 -3.55
CA LYS A 56 6.50 20.70 -4.30
C LYS A 56 4.99 20.70 -4.58
N ALA A 57 4.16 21.04 -3.60
CA ALA A 57 2.72 21.07 -3.80
C ALA A 57 2.32 22.08 -4.90
N LYS A 58 2.96 23.25 -4.90
CA LYS A 58 2.77 24.31 -5.92
C LYS A 58 3.23 23.94 -7.33
N THR A 59 3.87 22.78 -7.53
CA THR A 59 4.13 22.29 -8.90
C THR A 59 2.92 21.61 -9.52
N ASN A 60 1.85 21.39 -8.76
CA ASN A 60 0.57 20.91 -9.28
C ASN A 60 -0.29 22.10 -9.69
N ASP A 61 -0.99 21.96 -10.82
CA ASP A 61 -1.87 22.99 -11.36
C ASP A 61 -3.26 22.92 -10.73
N ARG A 62 -3.71 21.72 -10.37
CA ARG A 62 -4.99 21.44 -9.75
C ARG A 62 -4.85 20.38 -8.67
N PHE A 63 -5.82 20.32 -7.77
CA PHE A 63 -5.83 19.31 -6.72
C PHE A 63 -7.16 18.57 -6.61
N ILE A 64 -7.11 17.35 -6.08
CA ILE A 64 -8.27 16.61 -5.61
C ILE A 64 -8.16 16.46 -4.09
N ALA A 65 -9.07 17.11 -3.36
CA ALA A 65 -9.19 16.98 -1.92
C ALA A 65 -10.12 15.79 -1.58
N LEU A 66 -9.53 14.70 -1.09
CA LEU A 66 -10.29 13.51 -0.69
C LEU A 66 -10.57 13.56 0.81
N ASN A 67 -11.80 13.90 1.17
CA ASN A 67 -12.23 14.05 2.56
C ASN A 67 -13.00 12.83 3.03
N GLY A 68 -12.56 12.22 4.13
CA GLY A 68 -13.28 11.10 4.72
C GLY A 68 -14.63 11.53 5.33
N CYS A 69 -14.73 12.75 5.87
CA CYS A 69 -15.94 13.22 6.54
C CYS A 69 -16.16 14.73 6.39
N THR A 70 -17.30 15.22 6.88
CA THR A 70 -17.76 16.62 6.78
C THR A 70 -16.85 17.65 7.45
N LEU A 71 -15.83 17.22 8.20
CA LEU A 71 -14.79 18.13 8.70
C LEU A 71 -13.93 18.73 7.59
N LYS A 72 -13.86 18.08 6.43
CA LYS A 72 -13.15 18.55 5.22
C LYS A 72 -11.68 18.92 5.46
N CYS A 73 -10.96 18.06 6.19
CA CYS A 73 -9.57 18.35 6.58
C CYS A 73 -8.64 18.58 5.38
N ALA A 74 -8.80 17.83 4.29
CA ALA A 74 -7.96 17.99 3.11
C ALA A 74 -8.22 19.35 2.44
N SER A 75 -9.49 19.71 2.21
CA SER A 75 -9.87 21.01 1.65
C SER A 75 -9.31 22.17 2.49
N LYS A 76 -9.52 22.11 3.82
CA LYS A 76 -9.00 23.13 4.75
C LYS A 76 -7.47 23.22 4.75
N THR A 77 -6.79 22.09 4.58
CA THR A 77 -5.32 22.06 4.44
C THR A 77 -4.88 22.80 3.18
N LEU A 78 -5.53 22.56 2.04
CA LEU A 78 -5.23 23.29 0.79
C LEU A 78 -5.52 24.80 0.94
N ASP A 79 -6.67 25.15 1.51
CA ASP A 79 -7.06 26.54 1.79
C ASP A 79 -6.02 27.26 2.66
N SER A 80 -5.48 26.58 3.68
CA SER A 80 -4.48 27.15 4.60
C SER A 80 -3.18 27.58 3.92
N ALA A 81 -2.89 27.03 2.74
CA ALA A 81 -1.72 27.36 1.93
C ALA A 81 -2.07 28.12 0.63
N ASP A 82 -3.31 28.62 0.54
CA ASP A 82 -3.85 29.34 -0.63
C ASP A 82 -3.85 28.52 -1.93
N LEU A 83 -3.93 27.19 -1.81
CA LEU A 83 -4.02 26.27 -2.95
C LEU A 83 -5.49 26.02 -3.29
N ARG A 84 -6.18 27.00 -3.89
CA ARG A 84 -7.65 26.99 -4.06
C ARG A 84 -8.18 26.25 -5.28
N GLU A 85 -7.32 25.91 -6.21
CA GLU A 85 -7.71 25.26 -7.46
C GLU A 85 -7.91 23.76 -7.26
N TYR A 86 -8.95 23.39 -6.50
CA TYR A 86 -9.25 21.99 -6.19
C TYR A 86 -10.72 21.64 -6.35
N GLN A 87 -10.97 20.39 -6.71
CA GLN A 87 -12.27 19.76 -6.48
C GLN A 87 -12.21 18.94 -5.20
N GLU A 88 -13.33 18.78 -4.52
CA GLU A 88 -13.42 18.01 -3.29
C GLU A 88 -14.43 16.87 -3.38
N VAL A 89 -14.17 15.81 -2.63
CA VAL A 89 -15.07 14.68 -2.43
C VAL A 89 -15.18 14.41 -0.93
N VAL A 90 -16.38 14.17 -0.42
CA VAL A 90 -16.65 13.84 0.99
C VAL A 90 -17.36 12.49 1.11
N LEU A 91 -16.61 11.45 1.49
CA LEU A 91 -17.08 10.06 1.49
C LEU A 91 -18.39 9.86 2.28
N THR A 92 -18.51 10.47 3.47
CA THR A 92 -19.70 10.29 4.32
C THR A 92 -20.96 10.92 3.74
N SER A 93 -20.89 12.14 3.19
CA SER A 93 -22.07 12.86 2.70
C SER A 93 -22.43 12.47 1.28
N ASP A 94 -21.42 12.28 0.43
CA ASP A 94 -21.64 12.16 -1.02
C ASP A 94 -21.94 10.70 -1.40
N PHE A 95 -21.47 9.74 -0.59
CA PHE A 95 -21.64 8.30 -0.83
C PHE A 95 -22.35 7.54 0.30
N GLY A 96 -22.69 8.22 1.39
CA GLY A 96 -23.35 7.60 2.55
C GLY A 96 -22.48 6.56 3.26
N ILE A 97 -21.14 6.65 3.15
CA ILE A 97 -20.23 5.70 3.79
C ILE A 97 -20.14 6.02 5.28
N GLU A 98 -20.53 5.07 6.14
CA GLU A 98 -20.52 5.26 7.59
C GLU A 98 -19.08 5.35 8.11
N LYS A 99 -18.80 6.37 8.92
CA LYS A 99 -17.51 6.53 9.59
C LYS A 99 -17.45 5.62 10.81
N ASN A 100 -16.48 4.71 10.85
CA ASN A 100 -16.26 3.78 11.95
C ASN A 100 -14.76 3.51 12.20
N LYS A 101 -14.47 2.66 13.20
CA LYS A 101 -13.09 2.29 13.60
C LYS A 101 -12.58 1.00 12.96
N ASN A 102 -13.33 0.39 12.03
CA ASN A 102 -12.87 -0.75 11.27
C ASN A 102 -12.00 -0.27 10.09
N TYR A 103 -10.69 -0.12 10.32
CA TYR A 103 -9.74 0.41 9.34
C TYR A 103 -9.58 -0.44 8.07
N HIS A 104 -10.09 -1.68 8.09
CA HIS A 104 -10.08 -2.59 6.95
C HIS A 104 -11.36 -2.52 6.12
N GLU A 105 -12.40 -1.85 6.62
CA GLU A 105 -13.64 -1.68 5.86
C GLU A 105 -13.41 -0.76 4.66
N GLU A 106 -13.77 -1.25 3.48
CA GLU A 106 -13.60 -0.57 2.19
C GLU A 106 -14.91 -0.48 1.40
N ASN A 107 -16.05 -0.75 2.06
CA ASN A 107 -17.36 -0.73 1.43
C ASN A 107 -17.64 0.63 0.77
N GLY A 108 -17.96 0.59 -0.53
CA GLY A 108 -18.22 1.79 -1.32
C GLY A 108 -16.98 2.52 -1.85
N MET A 109 -15.76 2.10 -1.49
CA MET A 109 -14.51 2.72 -1.95
C MET A 109 -14.38 2.72 -3.47
N GLU A 110 -14.80 1.64 -4.15
CA GLU A 110 -14.80 1.56 -5.62
C GLU A 110 -15.71 2.64 -6.26
N ARG A 111 -16.89 2.89 -5.68
CA ARG A 111 -17.81 3.94 -6.17
C ARG A 111 -17.17 5.32 -6.06
N VAL A 112 -16.44 5.56 -4.98
CA VAL A 112 -15.70 6.81 -4.77
C VAL A 112 -14.58 6.93 -5.80
N ALA A 113 -13.78 5.89 -5.99
CA ALA A 113 -12.69 5.89 -6.96
C ALA A 113 -13.20 6.11 -8.40
N LYS A 114 -14.32 5.50 -8.78
CA LYS A 114 -14.97 5.72 -10.07
C LYS A 114 -15.41 7.17 -10.23
N HIS A 115 -16.01 7.77 -9.20
CA HIS A 115 -16.40 9.18 -9.23
C HIS A 115 -15.20 10.11 -9.39
N VAL A 116 -14.13 9.88 -8.62
CA VAL A 116 -12.87 10.63 -8.77
C VAL A 116 -12.31 10.49 -10.20
N SER A 117 -12.41 9.30 -10.79
CA SER A 117 -12.02 9.07 -12.18
C SER A 117 -12.81 9.92 -13.18
N GLN A 118 -14.12 10.07 -12.96
CA GLN A 118 -14.98 10.91 -13.78
C GLN A 118 -14.58 12.39 -13.66
N MET A 119 -14.39 12.88 -12.43
CA MET A 119 -13.93 14.24 -12.18
C MET A 119 -12.58 14.52 -12.87
N LEU A 120 -11.64 13.58 -12.78
CA LEU A 120 -10.34 13.68 -13.45
C LEU A 120 -10.47 13.66 -14.97
N SER A 121 -11.39 12.86 -15.50
CA SER A 121 -11.60 12.78 -16.95
C SER A 121 -12.15 14.08 -17.52
N GLU A 122 -13.06 14.72 -16.78
CA GLU A 122 -13.58 16.05 -17.10
C GLU A 122 -12.48 17.12 -16.99
N MET A 123 -11.66 17.07 -15.93
CA MET A 123 -10.57 18.05 -15.73
C MET A 123 -9.45 17.95 -16.74
N LEU A 124 -9.10 16.73 -17.17
CA LEU A 124 -7.95 16.47 -18.05
C LEU A 124 -8.35 16.29 -19.51
N GLU A 125 -9.64 16.41 -19.83
CA GLU A 125 -10.23 16.19 -21.16
C GLU A 125 -9.77 14.87 -21.81
N LYS A 126 -9.64 13.82 -20.99
CA LYS A 126 -9.18 12.48 -21.42
C LYS A 126 -9.74 11.41 -20.51
N ASP A 127 -9.88 10.18 -21.00
CA ASP A 127 -10.33 9.07 -20.17
C ASP A 127 -9.29 8.71 -19.11
N VAL A 128 -9.72 8.73 -17.85
CA VAL A 128 -8.94 8.26 -16.71
C VAL A 128 -9.62 7.02 -16.15
N GLU A 129 -8.89 5.90 -16.09
CA GLU A 129 -9.38 4.66 -15.50
C GLU A 129 -9.24 4.64 -13.99
N SER A 130 -10.31 4.25 -13.30
CA SER A 130 -10.29 4.14 -11.84
C SER A 130 -9.29 3.07 -11.39
N PRO A 131 -8.59 3.27 -10.26
CA PRO A 131 -7.79 2.22 -9.65
C PRO A 131 -8.65 0.98 -9.34
N ILE A 132 -8.08 -0.20 -9.61
CA ILE A 132 -8.72 -1.47 -9.27
C ILE A 132 -8.20 -1.84 -7.88
N PHE A 133 -9.12 -1.99 -6.93
CA PHE A 133 -8.80 -2.48 -5.60
C PHE A 133 -9.14 -3.96 -5.54
N PRO A 134 -8.20 -4.84 -5.12
CA PRO A 134 -8.50 -6.25 -5.00
C PRO A 134 -9.69 -6.46 -4.06
N SER A 135 -10.62 -7.31 -4.45
CA SER A 135 -11.71 -7.75 -3.59
C SER A 135 -11.17 -8.43 -2.32
N GLU A 136 -11.99 -8.50 -1.28
CA GLU A 136 -11.62 -9.23 -0.06
C GLU A 136 -11.25 -10.71 -0.35
N GLN A 137 -11.88 -11.32 -1.36
CA GLN A 137 -11.54 -12.67 -1.84
C GLN A 137 -10.14 -12.72 -2.47
N GLU A 138 -9.78 -11.77 -3.35
CA GLU A 138 -8.45 -11.70 -3.95
C GLU A 138 -7.35 -11.32 -2.94
N LYS A 139 -7.68 -10.50 -1.91
CA LYS A 139 -6.78 -10.23 -0.78
C LYS A 139 -6.57 -11.51 0.03
N GLN A 140 -7.60 -12.32 0.20
CA GLN A 140 -7.54 -13.59 0.91
C GLN A 140 -6.75 -14.64 0.13
N GLU A 141 -6.90 -14.72 -1.19
CA GLU A 141 -6.08 -15.55 -2.08
C GLU A 141 -4.60 -15.11 -2.09
N ARG A 142 -4.31 -13.80 -2.10
CA ARG A 142 -2.94 -13.25 -1.98
C ARG A 142 -2.32 -13.35 -0.59
N SER A 143 -3.14 -13.55 0.46
CA SER A 143 -2.69 -13.70 1.85
C SER A 143 -2.75 -15.14 2.36
N GLY A 144 -3.38 -16.04 1.62
CA GLY A 144 -3.54 -17.43 2.01
C GLY A 144 -4.03 -18.29 0.85
N THR A 145 -3.09 -18.86 0.11
CA THR A 145 -2.74 -20.28 0.15
C THR A 145 -1.35 -20.42 -0.43
N MET A 146 -0.47 -21.21 0.20
CA MET A 146 0.53 -21.89 -0.62
C MET A 146 -0.26 -22.78 -1.57
N ASP A 147 0.02 -22.75 -2.88
CA ASP A 147 -0.53 -23.75 -3.80
C ASP A 147 -0.35 -25.11 -3.11
N GLU A 148 -1.44 -25.85 -2.89
CA GLU A 148 -1.37 -27.22 -2.37
C GLU A 148 -0.36 -28.04 -3.18
N GLU A 149 -0.24 -27.71 -4.47
CA GLU A 149 0.75 -28.22 -5.40
C GLU A 149 2.21 -27.92 -4.99
N LEU A 150 2.54 -26.71 -4.52
CA LEU A 150 3.89 -26.37 -4.04
C LEU A 150 4.20 -27.12 -2.73
N MET A 151 3.23 -27.21 -1.82
CA MET A 151 3.41 -27.99 -0.60
C MET A 151 3.58 -29.49 -0.88
N GLU A 152 2.81 -30.04 -1.81
CA GLU A 152 2.94 -31.44 -2.19
C GLU A 152 4.27 -31.71 -2.89
N LYS A 153 4.71 -30.81 -3.78
CA LYS A 153 6.05 -30.84 -4.38
C LYS A 153 7.13 -30.81 -3.29
N ILE A 154 7.05 -29.89 -2.33
CA ILE A 154 8.03 -29.78 -1.23
C ILE A 154 8.06 -31.06 -0.37
N LYS A 155 6.92 -31.71 -0.11
CA LYS A 155 6.88 -32.97 0.64
C LYS A 155 7.65 -34.09 -0.06
N THR A 156 7.59 -34.13 -1.40
CA THR A 156 8.25 -35.14 -2.23
C THR A 156 9.76 -34.92 -2.43
N LEU A 157 10.27 -33.75 -2.08
CA LEU A 157 11.70 -33.44 -2.16
C LEU A 157 12.53 -34.24 -1.15
N SER A 158 13.77 -34.51 -1.54
CA SER A 158 14.79 -35.04 -0.63
C SER A 158 15.13 -34.02 0.46
N ASN A 159 15.79 -34.47 1.53
CA ASN A 159 16.12 -33.60 2.66
C ASN A 159 17.06 -32.46 2.27
N ASP A 160 18.03 -32.71 1.39
CA ASP A 160 18.98 -31.69 0.91
C ASP A 160 18.27 -30.60 0.09
N GLU A 161 17.30 -31.00 -0.74
CA GLU A 161 16.46 -30.07 -1.51
C GLU A 161 15.52 -29.26 -0.61
N LYS A 162 14.98 -29.87 0.45
CA LYS A 162 14.17 -29.17 1.46
C LYS A 162 14.99 -28.10 2.18
N GLU A 163 16.25 -28.37 2.54
CA GLU A 163 17.14 -27.35 3.11
C GLU A 163 17.40 -26.20 2.14
N GLU A 164 17.52 -26.48 0.85
CA GLU A 164 17.76 -25.47 -0.18
C GLU A 164 16.52 -24.59 -0.42
N VAL A 165 15.32 -25.18 -0.44
CA VAL A 165 14.04 -24.44 -0.48
C VAL A 165 13.87 -23.54 0.75
N ILE A 166 14.23 -24.04 1.94
CA ILE A 166 14.22 -23.28 3.20
C ILE A 166 15.18 -22.09 3.14
N ARG A 167 16.35 -22.24 2.52
CA ARG A 167 17.34 -21.18 2.39
C ARG A 167 17.01 -20.13 1.35
N ILE A 168 16.45 -20.51 0.21
CA ILE A 168 16.33 -19.64 -0.97
C ILE A 168 14.91 -19.09 -1.14
N ILE A 169 13.89 -19.94 -1.00
CA ILE A 169 12.52 -19.61 -1.41
C ILE A 169 11.71 -19.06 -0.23
N LEU A 170 11.82 -19.68 0.93
CA LEU A 170 11.05 -19.31 2.12
C LEU A 170 11.30 -17.87 2.62
N PRO A 171 12.53 -17.31 2.56
CA PRO A 171 12.78 -15.92 2.95
C PRO A 171 12.14 -14.89 2.00
N GLU A 172 12.08 -15.19 0.70
CA GLU A 172 11.47 -14.32 -0.31
C GLU A 172 9.94 -14.43 -0.33
N ALA A 173 9.41 -15.63 -0.03
CA ALA A 173 7.97 -15.91 -0.04
C ALA A 173 7.24 -15.43 1.23
N CYS A 174 7.96 -15.07 2.30
CA CYS A 174 7.35 -14.67 3.56
C CYS A 174 7.33 -13.16 3.76
N LYS A 175 6.12 -12.63 3.94
CA LYS A 175 5.91 -11.20 4.20
C LYS A 175 6.03 -10.85 5.69
N ASP A 176 5.88 -11.84 6.57
CA ASP A 176 6.05 -11.66 8.03
C ASP A 176 6.43 -12.95 8.78
N MET A 177 6.79 -12.80 10.06
CA MET A 177 7.25 -13.89 10.93
C MET A 177 6.15 -14.90 11.31
N GLN A 178 4.88 -14.52 11.27
CA GLN A 178 3.76 -15.45 11.54
C GLN A 178 3.49 -16.35 10.34
N GLN A 179 3.56 -15.79 9.12
CA GLN A 179 3.50 -16.54 7.88
C GLN A 179 4.66 -17.55 7.81
N MET A 180 5.87 -17.15 8.24
CA MET A 180 7.04 -18.04 8.21
C MET A 180 6.86 -19.24 9.13
N LYS A 181 6.38 -19.00 10.36
CA LYS A 181 6.10 -20.08 11.31
C LYS A 181 5.08 -21.07 10.76
N ARG A 182 4.03 -20.59 10.07
CA ARG A 182 3.05 -21.47 9.43
C ARG A 182 3.65 -22.30 8.29
N MET A 183 4.56 -21.73 7.50
CA MET A 183 5.21 -22.43 6.38
C MET A 183 6.26 -23.45 6.85
N MET A 184 7.06 -23.11 7.86
CA MET A 184 8.17 -23.95 8.32
C MET A 184 7.75 -25.09 9.25
N MET A 185 6.76 -24.86 10.12
CA MET A 185 6.41 -25.85 11.15
C MET A 185 6.07 -27.23 10.57
N PRO A 186 5.29 -27.37 9.48
CA PRO A 186 5.01 -28.70 8.89
C PRO A 186 6.26 -29.39 8.35
N ILE A 187 7.17 -28.64 7.71
CA ILE A 187 8.41 -29.18 7.12
C ILE A 187 9.36 -29.63 8.23
N CYS A 188 9.57 -28.80 9.25
CA CYS A 188 10.42 -29.14 10.38
C CYS A 188 9.87 -30.34 11.17
N MET A 189 8.55 -30.44 11.33
CA MET A 189 7.91 -31.59 11.98
C MET A 189 8.08 -32.88 11.17
N ASP A 190 7.98 -32.83 9.82
CA ASP A 190 8.26 -33.99 8.94
C ASP A 190 9.73 -34.44 9.04
N MET A 191 10.68 -33.50 9.07
CA MET A 191 12.11 -33.79 9.24
C MET A 191 12.42 -34.42 10.61
N MET A 192 11.78 -33.94 11.68
CA MET A 192 11.91 -34.52 13.02
C MET A 192 11.31 -35.92 13.11
N GLN A 193 10.12 -36.15 12.54
CA GLN A 193 9.47 -37.47 12.54
C GLN A 193 10.28 -38.51 11.76
N LYS A 194 11.02 -38.10 10.72
CA LYS A 194 11.92 -38.96 9.95
C LYS A 194 13.31 -39.13 10.57
N GLY A 195 13.55 -38.57 11.76
CA GLY A 195 14.80 -38.74 12.52
C GLY A 195 16.01 -37.99 11.96
N ASN A 196 15.79 -37.04 11.04
CA ASN A 196 16.85 -36.35 10.31
C ASN A 196 17.22 -34.99 10.91
N THR A 197 16.50 -34.54 11.93
CA THR A 197 16.75 -33.25 12.60
C THR A 197 16.31 -33.34 14.05
N THR A 198 17.10 -32.77 14.94
CA THR A 198 16.78 -32.65 16.36
C THR A 198 16.03 -31.34 16.67
N MET A 199 15.38 -31.28 17.83
CA MET A 199 14.66 -30.08 18.26
C MET A 199 15.60 -28.87 18.41
N ASP A 200 16.86 -29.09 18.79
CA ASP A 200 17.89 -28.05 18.93
C ASP A 200 18.35 -27.53 17.56
N GLU A 201 18.56 -28.42 16.58
CA GLU A 201 18.89 -28.04 15.21
C GLU A 201 17.75 -27.27 14.54
N MET A 202 16.51 -27.71 14.75
CA MET A 202 15.31 -27.01 14.27
C MET A 202 15.23 -25.59 14.85
N MET A 203 15.40 -25.44 16.17
CA MET A 203 15.42 -24.13 16.84
C MET A 203 16.55 -23.25 16.28
N GLY A 204 17.73 -23.83 16.04
CA GLY A 204 18.87 -23.14 15.44
C GLY A 204 18.58 -22.61 14.03
N MET A 205 17.96 -23.43 13.17
CA MET A 205 17.53 -23.02 11.82
C MET A 205 16.51 -21.88 11.88
N MET A 206 15.49 -22.00 12.74
CA MET A 206 14.47 -20.95 12.91
C MET A 206 15.06 -19.62 13.41
N MET A 207 16.01 -19.67 14.36
CA MET A 207 16.67 -18.47 14.86
C MET A 207 17.55 -17.80 13.80
N LYS A 208 18.30 -18.59 13.01
CA LYS A 208 19.15 -18.07 11.94
C LYS A 208 18.34 -17.38 10.84
N MET A 209 17.25 -18.01 10.41
CA MET A 209 16.34 -17.42 9.41
C MET A 209 15.62 -16.18 9.94
N SER A 210 15.21 -16.18 11.21
CA SER A 210 14.64 -14.98 11.84
C SER A 210 15.63 -13.81 11.85
N LYS A 211 16.94 -14.08 11.96
CA LYS A 211 17.98 -13.06 11.90
C LYS A 211 18.17 -12.56 10.46
N GLU A 212 18.27 -13.46 9.49
CA GLU A 212 18.42 -13.14 8.07
C GLU A 212 17.22 -12.32 7.54
N MET A 213 16.00 -12.63 7.97
CA MET A 213 14.82 -11.83 7.64
C MET A 213 14.83 -10.43 8.23
N ARG A 214 15.30 -10.27 9.48
CA ARG A 214 15.46 -8.93 10.06
C ARG A 214 16.52 -8.12 9.32
N GLU A 215 17.52 -8.78 8.75
CA GLU A 215 18.57 -8.14 7.96
C GLU A 215 18.09 -7.81 6.53
N SER A 216 17.27 -8.65 5.89
CA SER A 216 16.67 -8.37 4.59
C SER A 216 15.63 -7.23 4.65
N GLN A 217 14.84 -7.16 5.72
CA GLN A 217 13.90 -6.06 5.97
C GLN A 217 14.58 -4.73 6.38
N LYS A 218 15.85 -4.75 6.79
CA LYS A 218 16.65 -3.55 7.06
C LYS A 218 17.27 -2.93 5.81
N LYS A 219 17.28 -3.64 4.67
CA LYS A 219 17.69 -3.01 3.41
C LYS A 219 16.57 -2.07 2.99
N PRO A 220 16.82 -0.75 2.90
CA PRO A 220 15.80 0.16 2.40
C PRO A 220 15.45 -0.28 0.97
N PRO A 221 14.17 -0.20 0.55
CA PRO A 221 13.84 -0.41 -0.85
C PRO A 221 14.66 0.60 -1.65
N HIS A 222 15.56 0.11 -2.50
CA HIS A 222 16.21 0.93 -3.52
C HIS A 222 15.14 1.32 -4.55
N ASN A 223 14.40 2.38 -4.22
CA ASN A 223 13.74 3.25 -5.16
C ASN A 223 14.09 4.66 -4.71
N GLY A 224 14.95 5.33 -5.47
CA GLY A 224 15.42 6.68 -5.16
C GLY A 224 14.25 7.65 -5.04
N CYS A 225 13.81 7.90 -3.81
CA CYS A 225 13.15 9.15 -3.51
C CYS A 225 14.25 10.17 -3.31
N GLY A 226 14.45 11.06 -4.29
CA GLY A 226 15.41 12.17 -4.23
C GLY A 226 15.06 13.25 -3.19
N CYS A 227 14.30 12.94 -2.14
CA CYS A 227 14.16 13.81 -0.99
C CYS A 227 14.86 13.15 0.21
N GLY A 228 15.96 13.75 0.66
CA GLY A 228 16.68 13.31 1.85
C GLY A 228 15.88 13.61 3.13
N CYS A 229 14.76 12.93 3.33
CA CYS A 229 13.87 13.10 4.49
C CYS A 229 13.26 11.79 5.00
N CYS A 230 13.95 10.66 4.82
CA CYS A 230 13.67 9.43 5.56
C CYS A 230 14.94 8.96 6.25
#